data_AF-A0AAJ1V670-F1
#
_entry.id   AF-A0AAJ1V670-F1
#
_cell.length_a   1.000
_cell.length_b   1.000
_cell.length_c   1.000
_cell.angle_alpha   90.00
_cell.angle_beta   90.00
_cell.angle_gamma   90.00
#
_symmetry.space_group_name_H-M   'P 1'
#
loop_
_entity.id
_entity.type
_entity.pdbx_description
1 polymer ?
#
loop_
_entity_poly.entity_id
_entity_poly.type
_entity_poly.pdbx_seq_one_letter_code
_entity_poly.pdbx_strand_id
1 'polypeptide(L)'
;VVSRLTSQKGLDLVLEALPGLLEQGGQLALLGAGDPVLQEGFLAAAAEYPGQVGVQIGYHEAFSHRIMGGADVILVPSRFEPCGLTQLYGLKYGTLP
;
A
#
# COMPACT_ATOMS: atom_id res chain seq x y z
N VAL A 1 -2.68 0.06 -0.94
CA VAL A 1 -1.84 1.08 -0.27
C VAL A 1 -1.53 2.22 -1.23
N VAL A 2 -1.82 3.46 -0.84
CA VAL A 2 -1.35 4.68 -1.55
C VAL A 2 -0.71 5.60 -0.51
N SER A 3 0.62 5.68 -0.49
CA SER A 3 1.33 6.40 0.58
C SER A 3 2.78 6.78 0.19
N ARG A 4 3.40 7.66 0.98
CA ARG A 4 4.86 7.81 0.99
C ARG A 4 5.47 6.55 1.60
N LEU A 5 6.56 6.05 1.00
CA LEU A 5 7.25 4.88 1.49
C LEU A 5 8.23 5.27 2.58
N THR A 6 7.76 5.27 3.83
CA THR A 6 8.57 5.60 4.99
C THR A 6 8.17 4.75 6.18
N SER A 7 9.09 4.57 7.13
CA SER A 7 8.78 3.96 8.42
C SER A 7 7.72 4.77 9.18
N GLN A 8 7.69 6.09 9.06
CA GLN A 8 6.63 6.92 9.66
C GLN A 8 5.20 6.46 9.27
N LYS A 9 5.03 6.01 8.02
CA LYS A 9 3.79 5.46 7.49
C LYS A 9 3.60 3.96 7.75
N GLY A 10 4.53 3.34 8.49
CA GLY A 10 4.48 1.95 8.94
C GLY A 10 4.64 0.92 7.83
N LEU A 11 5.23 1.28 6.68
CA LEU A 11 5.30 0.35 5.55
C LEU A 11 6.36 -0.74 5.71
N ASP A 12 7.32 -0.55 6.60
CA ASP A 12 8.18 -1.62 7.11
C ASP A 12 7.36 -2.75 7.74
N LEU A 13 6.34 -2.41 8.54
CA LEU A 13 5.45 -3.39 9.18
C LEU A 13 4.59 -4.14 8.15
N VAL A 14 4.15 -3.44 7.10
CA VAL A 14 3.39 -4.05 6.01
C VAL A 14 4.24 -5.08 5.27
N LEU A 15 5.49 -4.73 4.98
CA LEU A 15 6.41 -5.61 4.30
C LEU A 15 6.73 -6.85 5.15
N GLU A 16 6.91 -6.68 6.46
CA GLU A 16 7.11 -7.78 7.40
C GLU A 16 5.88 -8.71 7.51
N ALA A 17 4.67 -8.16 7.55
CA ALA A 17 3.43 -8.92 7.67
C ALA A 17 2.91 -9.50 6.34
N LEU A 18 3.51 -9.11 5.21
CA LEU A 18 3.01 -9.44 3.87
C LEU A 18 2.84 -10.95 3.64
N PRO A 19 3.80 -11.84 3.99
CA PRO A 19 3.63 -13.27 3.75
C PRO A 19 2.36 -13.83 4.42
N GLY A 20 2.10 -13.46 5.67
CA GLY A 20 0.90 -13.90 6.39
C GLY A 20 -0.40 -13.37 5.79
N LEU A 21 -0.40 -12.14 5.25
CA LEU A 21 -1.54 -11.59 4.51
C LEU A 21 -1.82 -12.41 3.24
N LEU A 22 -0.78 -12.79 2.51
CA LEU A 22 -0.91 -13.57 1.27
C LEU A 22 -1.36 -15.01 1.54
N GLU A 23 -0.85 -15.64 2.60
CA GLU A 23 -1.27 -16.99 3.04
C GLU A 23 -2.77 -17.07 3.37
N GLN A 24 -3.37 -15.95 3.81
CA GLN A 24 -4.79 -15.84 4.06
C GLN A 24 -5.62 -15.51 2.81
N GLY A 25 -5.00 -15.47 1.63
CA GLY A 25 -5.63 -15.18 0.34
C GLY A 25 -5.74 -13.69 0.03
N GLY A 26 -5.08 -12.82 0.80
CA GLY A 26 -5.02 -11.39 0.53
C GLY A 26 -4.15 -11.06 -0.69
N GLN A 27 -4.36 -9.87 -1.26
CA GLN A 27 -3.52 -9.31 -2.32
C GLN A 27 -3.09 -7.90 -1.94
N LEU A 28 -1.91 -7.48 -2.42
CA LEU A 28 -1.37 -6.14 -2.17
C LEU A 28 -1.21 -5.37 -3.49
N ALA A 29 -1.91 -4.25 -3.61
CA ALA A 29 -1.60 -3.21 -4.60
C ALA A 29 -0.99 -2.00 -3.88
N LEU A 30 0.22 -1.60 -4.30
CA LEU A 30 0.97 -0.49 -3.70
C LEU A 30 1.36 0.54 -4.76
N LEU A 31 1.05 1.81 -4.48
CA LEU A 31 1.56 2.97 -5.20
C LEU A 31 2.24 3.91 -4.20
N GLY A 32 3.50 4.26 -4.45
CA GLY A 32 4.22 5.18 -3.59
C GLY A 32 5.68 5.38 -3.98
N ALA A 33 6.32 6.35 -3.34
CA ALA A 33 7.76 6.58 -3.42
C ALA A 33 8.30 7.07 -2.07
N GLY A 34 9.60 6.92 -1.85
CA GLY A 34 10.25 7.39 -0.64
C GLY A 34 11.58 6.68 -0.39
N ASP A 35 11.67 6.03 0.76
CA ASP A 35 12.86 5.31 1.22
C ASP A 35 13.27 4.21 0.23
N PRO A 36 14.53 4.21 -0.25
CA PRO A 36 15.00 3.22 -1.22
C PRO A 36 14.95 1.77 -0.73
N VAL A 37 15.21 1.51 0.56
CA VAL A 37 15.20 0.16 1.11
C VAL A 37 13.78 -0.39 1.13
N LEU A 38 12.80 0.43 1.50
CA LEU A 38 11.39 0.04 1.41
C LEU A 38 10.97 -0.18 -0.04
N GLN A 39 11.39 0.67 -0.98
CA GLN A 39 11.10 0.49 -2.40
C GLN A 39 11.64 -0.84 -2.93
N GLU A 40 12.91 -1.14 -2.66
CA GLU A 40 13.55 -2.38 -3.07
C GLU A 40 12.86 -3.59 -2.45
N GLY A 41 12.49 -3.52 -1.16
CA GLY A 41 11.76 -4.58 -0.46
C GLY A 41 10.39 -4.88 -1.11
N PHE A 42 9.59 -3.86 -1.40
CA PHE A 42 8.31 -4.06 -2.07
C PHE A 42 8.46 -4.56 -3.52
N LEU A 43 9.45 -4.06 -4.27
CA LEU A 43 9.74 -4.56 -5.60
C LEU A 43 10.18 -6.03 -5.59
N ALA A 44 11.00 -6.43 -4.61
CA ALA A 44 11.38 -7.82 -4.42
C ALA A 44 10.15 -8.69 -4.11
N ALA A 45 9.27 -8.24 -3.21
CA ALA A 45 8.03 -8.95 -2.91
C ALA A 45 7.11 -9.08 -4.14
N ALA A 46 7.03 -8.05 -4.99
CA ALA A 46 6.28 -8.14 -6.24
C ALA A 46 6.85 -9.17 -7.22
N ALA A 47 8.18 -9.33 -7.24
CA ALA A 47 8.85 -10.35 -8.05
C ALA A 47 8.68 -11.77 -7.46
N GLU A 48 8.65 -11.89 -6.14
CA GLU A 48 8.48 -13.17 -5.43
C GLU A 48 7.03 -13.69 -5.49
N TYR A 49 6.04 -12.79 -5.44
CA TYR A 49 4.61 -13.14 -5.39
C TYR A 49 3.82 -12.58 -6.60
N PRO A 50 4.16 -13.02 -7.84
CA PRO A 50 3.50 -12.53 -9.05
C PRO A 50 2.00 -12.85 -9.02
N GLY A 51 1.18 -11.86 -9.41
CA GLY A 51 -0.29 -11.96 -9.41
C GLY A 51 -0.96 -11.77 -8.04
N GLN A 52 -0.18 -11.69 -6.96
CA GLN A 52 -0.69 -11.39 -5.61
C GLN A 52 -0.19 -10.04 -5.10
N VAL A 53 1.01 -9.61 -5.53
CA VAL A 53 1.61 -8.33 -5.16
C VAL A 53 1.90 -7.50 -6.42
N GLY A 54 1.36 -6.28 -6.46
CA GLY A 54 1.61 -5.29 -7.50
C GLY A 54 2.15 -4.00 -6.90
N VAL A 55 3.25 -3.50 -7.47
CA VAL A 55 3.97 -2.33 -6.95
C VAL A 55 4.26 -1.35 -8.08
N GLN A 56 3.85 -0.10 -7.89
CA GLN A 56 4.17 1.03 -8.76
C GLN A 56 4.93 2.07 -7.96
N ILE A 57 6.20 2.30 -8.32
CA ILE A 57 7.01 3.35 -7.69
C ILE A 57 6.75 4.70 -8.33
N GLY A 58 6.58 5.73 -7.50
CA GLY A 58 6.38 7.11 -7.93
C GLY A 58 5.02 7.68 -7.50
N TYR A 59 4.64 8.76 -8.20
CA TYR A 59 3.35 9.42 -8.03
C TYR A 59 2.55 9.31 -9.33
N HIS A 60 1.30 8.86 -9.24
CA HIS A 60 0.39 8.80 -10.37
C HIS A 60 -1.06 8.98 -9.92
N GLU A 61 -1.59 10.20 -10.08
CA GLU A 61 -2.92 10.58 -9.57
C GLU A 61 -4.07 9.73 -10.14
N ALA A 62 -4.18 9.64 -11.47
CA ALA A 62 -5.26 8.84 -12.07
C ALA A 62 -5.16 7.33 -11.74
N PHE A 63 -3.98 6.84 -11.34
CA PHE A 63 -3.80 5.46 -10.91
C PHE A 63 -4.12 5.28 -9.43
N SER A 64 -3.82 6.27 -8.58
CA SER A 64 -4.23 6.22 -7.17
C SER A 64 -5.74 6.13 -7.01
N HIS A 65 -6.51 6.88 -7.81
CA HIS A 65 -7.97 6.79 -7.81
C HIS A 65 -8.49 5.42 -8.25
N ARG A 66 -7.82 4.77 -9.20
CA ARG A 66 -8.16 3.40 -9.62
C ARG A 66 -7.83 2.37 -8.54
N ILE A 67 -6.72 2.53 -7.83
CA ILE A 67 -6.40 1.68 -6.67
C ILE A 67 -7.45 1.87 -5.57
N MET A 68 -7.84 3.11 -5.26
CA MET A 68 -8.89 3.37 -4.27
C MET A 68 -10.19 2.69 -4.71
N GLY A 69 -10.72 2.99 -5.90
CA GLY A 69 -12.01 2.43 -6.34
C GLY A 69 -12.02 0.93 -6.66
N GLY A 70 -10.86 0.28 -6.74
CA GLY A 70 -10.74 -1.15 -7.06
C GLY A 70 -10.34 -2.04 -5.88
N ALA A 71 -10.04 -1.45 -4.72
CA ALA A 71 -9.62 -2.20 -3.54
C ALA A 71 -10.78 -2.42 -2.56
N ASP A 72 -10.77 -3.57 -1.88
CA ASP A 72 -11.70 -3.86 -0.79
C ASP A 72 -11.32 -3.08 0.49
N VAL A 73 -10.02 -2.98 0.77
CA VAL A 73 -9.46 -2.35 1.98
C VAL A 73 -8.31 -1.41 1.62
N ILE A 74 -8.24 -0.25 2.28
CA ILE A 74 -7.12 0.70 2.19
C ILE A 74 -6.31 0.69 3.49
N LEU A 75 -5.12 0.12 3.44
CA LEU A 75 -4.28 0.02 4.63
C LEU A 75 -3.61 1.36 4.98
N VAL A 76 -3.78 1.82 6.22
CA VAL A 76 -3.14 3.02 6.80
C VAL A 76 -2.40 2.66 8.10
N PRO A 77 -1.24 1.99 8.02
CA PRO A 77 -0.52 1.44 9.19
C PRO A 77 0.38 2.48 9.87
N SER A 78 0.03 3.76 9.75
CA SER A 78 0.90 4.87 10.15
C SER A 78 1.15 4.87 11.64
N ARG A 79 2.41 5.11 12.05
CA ARG A 79 2.78 5.29 13.46
C ARG A 79 2.16 6.57 14.04
N PHE A 80 2.03 7.61 13.21
CA PHE A 80 1.25 8.81 13.52
C PHE A 80 0.74 9.50 12.24
N GLU A 81 -0.45 10.09 12.33
CA GLU A 81 -1.06 10.93 11.28
C GLU A 81 -1.73 12.15 11.93
N PRO A 82 -1.33 13.40 11.60
CA PRO A 82 -2.00 14.59 12.12
C PRO A 82 -3.42 14.73 11.57
N CYS A 83 -3.64 14.26 10.33
CA CYS A 83 -4.90 14.03 9.65
C CYS A 83 -4.58 13.06 8.49
N GLY A 84 -5.53 12.24 8.05
CA GLY A 84 -5.28 11.34 6.93
C GLY A 84 -6.33 11.49 5.83
N LEU A 85 -5.89 12.01 4.69
CA LEU A 85 -6.75 12.12 3.50
C LEU A 85 -6.98 10.75 2.86
N THR A 86 -6.03 9.82 3.00
CA THR A 86 -6.10 8.48 2.42
C THR A 86 -7.32 7.71 2.90
N GLN A 87 -7.61 7.68 4.21
CA GLN A 87 -8.82 7.01 4.71
C GLN A 87 -10.10 7.72 4.28
N LEU A 88 -10.10 9.06 4.17
CA LEU A 88 -11.26 9.81 3.68
C LEU A 88 -11.53 9.52 2.20
N TYR A 89 -10.48 9.36 1.40
CA TYR A 89 -10.59 8.90 0.02
C TYR A 89 -11.09 7.46 -0.04
N GLY A 90 -10.59 6.56 0.79
CA GLY A 90 -11.12 5.19 0.90
C GLY A 90 -12.63 5.17 1.11
N LEU A 91 -13.11 5.88 2.14
CA LEU A 91 -14.55 6.00 2.44
C LEU A 91 -15.35 6.60 1.29
N LYS A 92 -14.81 7.61 0.60
CA LYS A 92 -15.46 8.20 -0.58
C LYS A 92 -15.61 7.20 -1.74
N TYR A 93 -14.68 6.26 -1.87
CA TYR A 93 -14.67 5.24 -2.92
C TYR A 93 -15.32 3.91 -2.49
N GLY A 94 -15.79 3.80 -1.23
CA GLY A 94 -16.39 2.57 -0.70
C GLY A 94 -15.39 1.52 -0.24
N THR A 95 -14.13 1.91 -0.05
CA THR A 95 -13.02 1.04 0.37
C THR A 95 -12.80 1.17 1.86
N LEU A 96 -12.85 0.05 2.57
CA LEU A 96 -12.78 0.03 4.03
C LEU A 96 -11.37 0.44 4.52
N PRO A 97 -11.23 1.40 5.43
CA PRO A 97 -9.93 1.75 6.02
C PRO A 97 -9.45 0.75 7.08
#